data_AF-A0A2I0AWV1-F1
#
_entry.id   AF-A0A2I0AWV1-F1
#
_cell.length_a   1.000
_cell.length_b   1.000
_cell.length_c   1.000
_cell.angle_alpha   90.00
_cell.angle_beta   90.00
_cell.angle_gamma   90.00
#
_symmetry.space_group_name_H-M   'P 1'
#
loop_
_entity.id
_entity.type
_entity.pdbx_description
1 polymer ?
#
loop_
_entity_poly.entity_id
_entity_poly.type
_entity_poly.pdbx_seq_one_letter_code
_entity_poly.pdbx_strand_id
1 'polypeptide(L)'
;MDHETMELYSRSRQQDEEIMVLRKQITDAGLRELQLLNEKRILERKLSELRMAMDEKQDDAISDSLKDLNQRRGCIEENLRLSNDLKDAEEEVYVFTSSLLRLLAEYNIRLPVINASSISNSAVRLYQHMKWRIHSNDTNIIELQQGNHFPLDFNVGTTTDKFKHIPHIDMMGTKGLHGSANPDIGFKVFMDQTKELQSDMHKEVGGAATQFRADAKFYNHTPHDNQTSPASEGEVSLPGIEGFQIIGEAKPGCTLRACGYPSNGTSLCVFQWVRHLDNGTRQSIEGATVPDYVVTADDVDTFLAVDCIPMDDSGRQGELVSLFANNQNKITCDTDMQREIETHISAGRAVFNVMLLQIDSSEAWEQTTMFLKRTGYQIKVNRTDNIVIEEKYSPELYIKVPNGQSTQFVLIGSDGSTLPFSTSGTSQPYSMENDIRLRDIIVLTMRYFKSKAVDVKRKGRA
;
A
#
# COMPACT_ATOMS: atom_id res chain seq x y z
N MET A 1 -83.36 9.26 53.86
CA MET A 1 -82.02 8.63 53.89
C MET A 1 -81.11 9.57 54.63
N ASP A 2 -80.31 9.03 55.54
CA ASP A 2 -79.36 9.80 56.34
C ASP A 2 -78.18 10.29 55.47
N HIS A 3 -77.60 11.44 55.79
CA HIS A 3 -76.55 12.08 54.96
C HIS A 3 -75.35 11.15 54.75
N GLU A 4 -74.96 10.42 55.79
CA GLU A 4 -73.88 9.43 55.80
C GLU A 4 -74.15 8.25 54.84
N THR A 5 -75.41 7.80 54.76
CA THR A 5 -75.80 6.73 53.82
C THR A 5 -75.72 7.16 52.35
N MET A 6 -75.94 8.45 52.06
CA MET A 6 -75.86 9.00 50.71
C MET A 6 -74.41 9.19 50.24
N GLU A 7 -73.50 9.59 51.14
CA GLU A 7 -72.06 9.66 50.85
C GLU A 7 -71.45 8.28 50.60
N LEU A 8 -71.79 7.27 51.40
CA LEU A 8 -71.34 5.88 51.19
C LEU A 8 -71.80 5.33 49.84
N TYR A 9 -73.03 5.64 49.43
CA TYR A 9 -73.56 5.22 48.13
C TYR A 9 -72.84 5.90 46.96
N SER A 10 -72.54 7.20 47.09
CA SER A 10 -71.74 7.94 46.09
C SER A 10 -70.34 7.37 45.96
N ARG A 11 -69.69 7.02 47.09
CA ARG A 11 -68.35 6.43 47.10
C ARG A 11 -68.33 5.03 46.50
N SER A 12 -69.34 4.20 46.80
CA SER A 12 -69.51 2.87 46.20
C SER A 12 -69.64 2.96 44.69
N ARG A 13 -70.46 3.88 44.19
CA ARG A 13 -70.64 4.08 42.74
C ARG A 13 -69.36 4.53 42.04
N GLN A 14 -68.61 5.43 42.65
CA GLN A 14 -67.32 5.88 42.11
C GLN A 14 -66.30 4.73 42.04
N GLN A 15 -66.28 3.86 43.06
CA GLN A 15 -65.44 2.66 43.05
C GLN A 15 -65.87 1.66 41.96
N ASP A 16 -67.16 1.47 41.73
CA ASP A 16 -67.66 0.60 40.65
C ASP A 16 -67.26 1.12 39.27
N GLU A 17 -67.32 2.44 39.05
CA GLU A 17 -66.88 3.09 37.82
C GLU A 17 -65.36 2.94 37.62
N GLU A 18 -64.56 3.12 38.68
CA GLU A 18 -63.11 2.91 38.66
C GLU A 18 -62.74 1.45 38.34
N ILE A 19 -63.41 0.48 38.97
CA ILE A 19 -63.22 -0.95 38.69
C ILE A 19 -63.54 -1.26 37.23
N MET A 20 -64.59 -0.67 36.67
CA MET A 20 -64.95 -0.86 35.27
C MET A 20 -63.88 -0.33 34.31
N VAL A 21 -63.33 0.85 34.59
CA VAL A 21 -62.23 1.45 33.80
C VAL A 21 -60.96 0.60 33.88
N LEU A 22 -60.58 0.16 35.09
CA LEU A 22 -59.39 -0.67 35.28
C LEU A 22 -59.52 -2.02 34.55
N ARG A 23 -60.69 -2.66 34.60
CA ARG A 23 -60.94 -3.91 33.85
C ARG A 23 -60.79 -3.73 32.34
N LYS A 24 -61.28 -2.60 31.81
CA LYS A 24 -61.09 -2.26 30.39
C LYS A 24 -59.61 -2.07 30.05
N GLN A 25 -58.88 -1.30 30.85
CA GLN A 25 -57.44 -1.08 30.66
C GLN A 25 -56.64 -2.38 30.71
N ILE A 26 -56.96 -3.30 31.62
CA ILE A 26 -56.33 -4.63 31.70
C ILE A 26 -56.57 -5.43 30.41
N THR A 27 -57.79 -5.37 29.86
CA THR A 27 -58.14 -6.10 28.63
C THR A 27 -57.40 -5.52 27.43
N ASP A 28 -57.36 -4.20 27.30
CA ASP A 28 -56.63 -3.49 26.23
C ASP A 28 -55.12 -3.68 26.33
N ALA A 29 -54.57 -3.77 27.55
CA ALA A 29 -53.17 -4.08 27.79
C ALA A 29 -52.83 -5.53 27.41
N GLY A 30 -53.67 -6.50 27.80
CA GLY A 30 -53.48 -7.91 27.45
C GLY A 30 -53.52 -8.17 25.94
N LEU A 31 -54.39 -7.47 25.20
CA LEU A 31 -54.42 -7.56 23.74
C LEU A 31 -53.13 -7.01 23.11
N ARG A 32 -52.63 -5.86 23.61
CA ARG A 32 -51.36 -5.27 23.16
C ARG A 32 -50.17 -6.17 23.48
N GLU A 33 -50.14 -6.80 24.65
CA GLU A 33 -49.10 -7.75 25.03
C GLU A 33 -49.06 -8.94 24.06
N LEU A 34 -50.21 -9.51 23.72
CA LEU A 34 -50.30 -10.62 22.76
C LEU A 34 -49.80 -10.21 21.36
N GLN A 35 -50.14 -9.00 20.91
CA GLN A 35 -49.64 -8.46 19.65
C GLN A 35 -48.11 -8.34 19.64
N LEU A 36 -47.53 -7.72 20.68
CA LEU A 36 -46.07 -7.57 20.80
C LEU A 36 -45.36 -8.93 20.88
N LEU A 37 -45.97 -9.93 21.53
CA LEU A 37 -45.42 -11.28 21.62
C LEU A 37 -45.41 -11.97 20.26
N ASN A 38 -46.42 -11.75 19.42
CA ASN A 38 -46.44 -12.24 18.05
C ASN A 38 -45.38 -11.54 17.18
N GLU A 39 -45.25 -10.22 17.27
CA GLU A 39 -44.22 -9.45 16.57
C GLU A 39 -42.82 -9.90 16.98
N LYS A 40 -42.58 -10.11 18.28
CA LYS A 40 -41.32 -10.65 18.81
C LYS A 40 -40.96 -11.98 18.16
N ARG A 41 -41.90 -12.94 18.10
CA ARG A 41 -41.65 -14.26 17.47
C ARG A 41 -41.29 -14.15 15.99
N ILE A 42 -41.91 -13.20 15.26
CA ILE A 42 -41.59 -12.95 13.85
C ILE A 42 -40.18 -12.38 13.71
N LEU A 43 -39.81 -11.41 14.56
CA LEU A 43 -38.48 -10.80 14.57
C LEU A 43 -37.39 -11.81 14.94
N GLU A 44 -37.62 -12.66 15.94
CA GLU A 44 -36.70 -13.74 16.32
C GLU A 44 -36.42 -14.70 15.16
N ARG A 45 -37.47 -15.06 14.39
CA ARG A 45 -37.30 -15.89 13.19
C ARG A 45 -36.46 -15.18 12.12
N LYS A 46 -36.77 -13.92 11.81
CA LYS A 46 -36.01 -13.12 10.84
C LYS A 46 -34.55 -12.95 11.24
N LEU A 47 -34.29 -12.75 12.53
CA LEU A 47 -32.94 -12.63 13.06
C LEU A 47 -32.17 -13.94 12.92
N SER A 48 -32.83 -15.09 13.14
CA SER A 48 -32.22 -16.40 12.88
C SER A 48 -31.91 -16.62 11.40
N GLU A 49 -32.81 -16.22 10.50
CA GLU A 49 -32.60 -16.32 9.05
C GLU A 49 -31.42 -15.44 8.59
N LEU A 50 -31.34 -14.19 9.08
CA LEU A 50 -30.24 -13.28 8.77
C LEU A 50 -28.89 -13.79 9.28
N ARG A 51 -28.86 -14.42 10.46
CA ARG A 51 -27.63 -15.04 10.99
C ARG A 51 -27.15 -16.17 10.08
N MET A 52 -28.04 -17.09 9.70
CA MET A 52 -27.70 -18.18 8.78
C MET A 52 -27.17 -17.66 7.43
N ALA A 53 -27.82 -16.64 6.86
CA ALA A 53 -27.40 -16.06 5.59
C ALA A 53 -26.04 -15.33 5.69
N MET A 54 -25.74 -14.73 6.84
CA MET A 54 -24.45 -14.09 7.10
C MET A 54 -23.34 -15.13 7.24
N ASP A 55 -23.59 -16.21 7.98
CA ASP A 55 -22.64 -17.31 8.15
C ASP A 55 -22.32 -17.98 6.80
N GLU A 56 -23.34 -18.24 5.98
CA GLU A 56 -23.17 -18.80 4.62
C GLU A 56 -22.37 -17.86 3.71
N LYS A 57 -22.67 -16.55 3.73
CA LYS A 57 -21.91 -15.53 2.99
C LYS A 57 -20.45 -15.46 3.44
N GLN A 58 -20.20 -15.60 4.73
CA GLN A 58 -18.85 -15.57 5.29
C GLN A 58 -18.06 -16.81 4.86
N ASP A 59 -18.67 -17.99 4.93
CA ASP A 59 -18.04 -19.25 4.50
C ASP A 59 -17.71 -19.24 3.01
N ASP A 60 -18.60 -18.71 2.16
CA ASP A 60 -18.35 -18.54 0.73
C ASP A 60 -17.17 -17.59 0.47
N ALA A 61 -17.12 -16.44 1.15
CA ALA A 61 -16.01 -15.48 1.00
C ALA A 61 -14.66 -16.07 1.44
N ILE A 62 -14.65 -16.86 2.51
CA ILE A 62 -13.45 -17.58 2.99
C ILE A 62 -13.02 -18.62 1.95
N SER A 63 -13.97 -19.39 1.40
CA SER A 63 -13.71 -20.41 0.39
C SER A 63 -13.10 -19.82 -0.90
N ASP A 64 -13.67 -18.71 -1.38
CA ASP A 64 -13.15 -18.00 -2.56
C ASP A 64 -11.76 -17.42 -2.31
N SER A 65 -11.53 -16.81 -1.15
CA SER A 65 -10.22 -16.29 -0.75
C SER A 65 -9.17 -17.41 -0.66
N LEU A 66 -9.55 -18.56 -0.10
CA LEU A 66 -8.68 -19.74 0.00
C LEU A 66 -8.32 -20.30 -1.39
N LYS A 67 -9.26 -20.27 -2.33
CA LYS A 67 -9.03 -20.69 -3.71
C LYS A 67 -8.03 -19.78 -4.43
N ASP A 68 -8.16 -18.46 -4.29
CA ASP A 68 -7.21 -17.49 -4.86
C ASP A 68 -5.82 -17.63 -4.24
N LEU A 69 -5.72 -17.81 -2.91
CA LEU A 69 -4.45 -18.05 -2.23
C LEU A 69 -3.76 -19.34 -2.71
N ASN A 70 -4.51 -20.43 -2.90
CA ASN A 70 -3.97 -21.67 -3.44
C ASN A 70 -3.46 -21.50 -4.88
N GLN A 71 -4.16 -20.73 -5.72
CA GLN A 71 -3.72 -20.42 -7.07
C GLN A 71 -2.41 -19.60 -7.06
N ARG A 72 -2.32 -18.58 -6.20
CA ARG A 72 -1.10 -17.78 -6.04
C ARG A 72 0.08 -18.62 -5.54
N ARG A 73 -0.15 -19.52 -4.57
CA ARG A 73 0.86 -20.46 -4.10
C ARG A 73 1.42 -21.30 -5.26
N GLY A 74 0.55 -21.86 -6.11
CA GLY A 74 0.97 -22.64 -7.27
C GLY A 74 1.83 -21.83 -8.26
N CYS A 75 1.48 -20.58 -8.51
CA CYS A 75 2.29 -19.69 -9.35
C CYS A 75 3.67 -19.40 -8.74
N ILE A 76 3.73 -19.19 -7.42
CA ILE A 76 5.00 -18.96 -6.71
C ILE A 76 5.88 -20.22 -6.74
N GLU A 77 5.31 -21.41 -6.54
CA GLU A 77 6.03 -22.69 -6.63
C GLU A 77 6.61 -22.90 -8.04
N GLU A 78 5.85 -22.56 -9.09
CA GLU A 78 6.34 -22.62 -10.47
C GLU A 78 7.45 -21.59 -10.73
N ASN A 79 7.31 -20.36 -10.25
CA ASN A 79 8.36 -19.34 -10.36
C ASN A 79 9.65 -19.76 -9.64
N LEU A 80 9.54 -20.41 -8.48
CA LEU A 80 10.70 -20.96 -7.78
C LEU A 80 11.38 -22.05 -8.60
N ARG A 81 10.61 -22.96 -9.22
CA ARG A 81 11.15 -23.98 -10.13
C ARG A 81 11.88 -23.34 -11.30
N LEU A 82 11.24 -22.40 -11.99
CA LEU A 82 11.83 -21.70 -13.13
C LEU A 82 13.08 -20.90 -12.74
N SER A 83 13.13 -20.32 -11.55
CA SER A 83 14.31 -19.62 -11.04
C SER A 83 15.48 -20.57 -10.80
N ASN A 84 15.23 -21.79 -10.32
CA ASN A 84 16.27 -22.80 -10.17
C ASN A 84 16.76 -23.29 -11.53
N ASP A 85 15.85 -23.60 -12.47
CA ASP A 85 16.22 -24.02 -13.82
C ASP A 85 17.05 -22.94 -14.56
N LEU A 86 16.71 -21.66 -14.37
CA LEU A 86 17.49 -20.54 -14.92
C LEU A 86 18.89 -20.48 -14.33
N LYS A 87 19.01 -20.66 -13.00
CA LYS A 87 20.31 -20.67 -12.32
C LYS A 87 21.20 -21.81 -12.84
N ASP A 88 20.64 -23.01 -13.01
CA ASP A 88 21.37 -24.16 -13.55
C ASP A 88 21.85 -23.87 -14.98
N ALA A 89 21.01 -23.27 -15.82
CA ALA A 89 21.38 -22.87 -17.18
C ALA A 89 22.46 -21.77 -17.21
N GLU A 90 22.41 -20.79 -16.31
CA GLU A 90 23.44 -19.75 -16.19
C GLU A 90 24.79 -20.34 -15.74
N GLU A 91 24.78 -21.30 -14.82
CA GLU A 91 25.97 -22.03 -14.40
C GLU A 91 26.58 -22.82 -15.56
N GLU A 92 25.77 -23.53 -16.36
CA GLU A 92 26.24 -24.23 -17.56
C GLU A 92 26.87 -23.27 -18.58
N VAL A 93 26.22 -22.13 -18.86
CA VAL A 93 26.76 -21.11 -19.77
C VAL A 93 28.07 -20.53 -19.25
N TYR A 94 28.18 -20.30 -17.94
CA TYR A 94 29.40 -19.82 -17.30
C TYR A 94 30.55 -20.84 -17.44
N VAL A 95 30.29 -22.12 -17.14
CA VAL A 95 31.29 -23.20 -17.27
C VAL A 95 31.73 -23.36 -18.72
N PHE A 96 30.80 -23.36 -19.67
CA PHE A 96 31.10 -23.46 -21.10
C PHE A 96 31.94 -22.26 -21.59
N THR A 97 31.51 -21.05 -21.25
CA THR A 97 32.16 -19.81 -21.69
C THR A 97 33.57 -19.70 -21.11
N SER A 98 33.75 -19.95 -19.81
CA SER A 98 35.06 -19.91 -19.16
C SER A 98 36.03 -20.97 -19.73
N SER A 99 35.54 -22.18 -20.02
CA SER A 99 36.32 -23.24 -20.65
C SER A 99 36.77 -22.85 -22.06
N LEU A 100 35.88 -22.26 -22.86
CA LEU A 100 36.19 -21.83 -24.22
C LEU A 100 37.14 -20.63 -24.25
N LEU A 101 36.98 -19.67 -23.34
CA LEU A 101 37.91 -18.55 -23.16
C LEU A 101 39.30 -19.04 -22.76
N ARG A 102 39.38 -20.03 -21.85
CA ARG A 102 40.64 -20.65 -21.46
C ARG A 102 41.34 -21.32 -22.64
N LEU A 103 40.60 -22.08 -23.46
CA LEU A 103 41.13 -22.69 -24.67
C LEU A 103 41.69 -21.64 -25.65
N LEU A 104 40.94 -20.56 -25.90
CA LEU A 104 41.40 -19.48 -26.79
C LEU A 104 42.65 -18.77 -26.24
N ALA A 105 42.74 -18.59 -24.92
CA ALA A 105 43.89 -18.00 -24.25
C ALA A 105 45.16 -18.86 -24.39
N GLU A 106 45.06 -20.20 -24.34
CA GLU A 106 46.18 -21.12 -24.57
C GLU A 106 46.82 -20.93 -25.95
N TYR A 107 46.04 -20.50 -26.95
CA TYR A 107 46.53 -20.17 -28.29
C TYR A 107 46.83 -18.68 -28.51
N ASN A 108 46.94 -17.89 -27.43
CA ASN A 108 47.22 -16.46 -27.43
C ASN A 108 46.19 -15.62 -28.23
N ILE A 109 44.95 -16.10 -28.38
CA ILE A 109 43.88 -15.36 -29.05
C ILE A 109 43.22 -14.42 -28.03
N ARG A 110 43.54 -13.12 -28.13
CA ARG A 110 42.90 -12.08 -27.31
C ARG A 110 41.61 -11.59 -27.94
N LEU A 111 40.53 -11.69 -27.17
CA LEU A 111 39.21 -11.19 -27.55
C LEU A 111 39.07 -9.72 -27.14
N PRO A 112 38.68 -8.82 -28.06
CA PRO A 112 38.38 -7.42 -27.73
C PRO A 112 37.13 -7.27 -26.87
N VAL A 113 36.15 -8.17 -27.05
CA VAL A 113 34.87 -8.19 -26.34
C VAL A 113 34.47 -9.64 -26.07
N ILE A 114 34.01 -9.93 -24.84
CA ILE A 114 33.53 -11.25 -24.44
C ILE A 114 32.03 -11.33 -24.73
N ASN A 115 31.70 -11.70 -25.98
CA ASN A 115 30.32 -11.97 -26.40
C ASN A 115 30.27 -13.24 -27.27
N ALA A 116 29.08 -13.83 -27.40
CA ALA A 116 28.90 -15.13 -28.07
C ALA A 116 29.44 -15.15 -29.50
N SER A 117 29.24 -14.07 -30.27
CA SER A 117 29.71 -13.98 -31.66
C SER A 117 31.24 -13.89 -31.75
N SER A 118 31.89 -13.08 -30.91
CA SER A 118 33.35 -12.93 -30.91
C SER A 118 34.04 -14.22 -30.46
N ILE A 119 33.48 -14.87 -29.44
CA ILE A 119 33.98 -16.17 -28.94
C ILE A 119 33.80 -17.25 -30.02
N SER A 120 32.61 -17.37 -30.60
CA SER A 120 32.32 -18.36 -31.65
C SER A 120 33.18 -18.16 -32.91
N ASN A 121 33.29 -16.92 -33.41
CA ASN A 121 34.12 -16.61 -34.58
C ASN A 121 35.59 -16.93 -34.32
N SER A 122 36.10 -16.64 -33.13
CA SER A 122 37.48 -16.95 -32.74
C SER A 122 37.71 -18.45 -32.62
N ALA A 123 36.75 -19.20 -32.07
CA ALA A 123 36.80 -20.65 -32.00
C ALA A 123 36.77 -21.31 -33.39
N VAL A 124 35.90 -20.84 -34.30
CA VAL A 124 35.85 -21.31 -35.69
C VAL A 124 37.17 -21.05 -36.41
N ARG A 125 37.75 -19.85 -36.24
CA ARG A 125 39.07 -19.51 -36.81
C ARG A 125 40.18 -20.40 -36.27
N LEU A 126 40.20 -20.64 -34.95
CA LEU A 126 41.15 -21.54 -34.32
C LEU A 126 41.01 -22.96 -34.89
N TYR A 127 39.79 -23.48 -35.00
CA TYR A 127 39.51 -24.78 -35.59
C TYR A 127 39.99 -24.87 -37.05
N GLN A 128 39.68 -23.86 -37.87
CA GLN A 128 40.11 -23.80 -39.26
C GLN A 128 41.64 -23.77 -39.38
N HIS A 129 42.31 -22.99 -38.53
CA HIS A 129 43.78 -22.94 -38.47
C HIS A 129 44.38 -24.29 -38.08
N MET A 130 43.82 -24.96 -37.06
CA MET A 130 44.26 -26.30 -36.66
C MET A 130 44.06 -27.32 -37.76
N LYS A 131 42.90 -27.30 -38.42
CA LYS A 131 42.58 -28.17 -39.55
C LYS A 131 43.59 -27.97 -40.68
N TRP A 132 43.88 -26.72 -41.07
CA TRP A 132 44.88 -26.40 -42.07
C TRP A 132 46.29 -26.86 -41.69
N ARG A 133 46.70 -26.64 -40.44
CA ARG A 133 48.02 -27.07 -39.94
C ARG A 133 48.19 -28.59 -39.97
N ILE A 134 47.13 -29.34 -39.67
CA ILE A 134 47.12 -30.81 -39.77
C ILE A 134 47.24 -31.23 -41.24
N HIS A 135 46.41 -30.68 -42.13
CA HIS A 135 46.46 -31.01 -43.57
C HIS A 135 47.80 -30.60 -44.23
N SER A 136 48.40 -29.50 -43.76
CA SER A 136 49.71 -29.03 -44.22
C SER A 136 50.86 -29.91 -43.70
N ASN A 137 50.75 -30.43 -42.47
CA ASN A 137 51.72 -31.41 -41.97
C ASN A 137 51.58 -32.76 -42.66
N ASP A 138 50.36 -33.20 -42.98
CA ASP A 138 50.11 -34.41 -43.75
C ASP A 138 50.64 -34.32 -45.20
N THR A 139 50.65 -33.11 -45.78
CA THR A 139 51.28 -32.83 -47.09
C THR A 139 52.80 -32.60 -46.99
N ASN A 140 53.31 -32.03 -45.91
CA ASN A 140 54.76 -31.91 -45.66
C ASN A 140 55.45 -33.24 -45.33
N ILE A 141 54.72 -34.29 -44.94
CA ILE A 141 55.25 -35.66 -44.92
C ILE A 141 55.47 -36.19 -46.36
N ILE A 142 54.87 -35.56 -47.38
CA ILE A 142 55.03 -35.89 -48.80
C ILE A 142 55.97 -34.92 -49.53
N GLU A 143 56.18 -33.69 -49.04
CA GLU A 143 57.03 -32.69 -49.72
C GLU A 143 58.19 -32.19 -48.84
N LEU A 144 59.20 -33.04 -48.66
CA LEU A 144 60.59 -32.59 -48.61
C LEU A 144 61.03 -32.16 -50.01
N GLN A 145 60.53 -31.01 -50.51
CA GLN A 145 61.23 -30.23 -51.55
C GLN A 145 60.56 -28.89 -51.85
N GLN A 146 61.39 -27.84 -51.69
CA GLN A 146 61.29 -26.50 -52.28
C GLN A 146 60.58 -25.44 -51.46
N GLY A 147 61.41 -24.50 -50.96
CA GLY A 147 61.00 -23.43 -50.06
C GLY A 147 60.23 -22.31 -50.73
N ASN A 148 59.58 -21.49 -49.91
CA ASN A 148 60.00 -20.11 -49.73
C ASN A 148 59.32 -19.47 -48.51
N HIS A 149 59.92 -18.38 -48.09
CA HIS A 149 59.84 -17.73 -46.80
C HIS A 149 58.80 -16.58 -46.72
N PHE A 150 58.25 -16.37 -45.50
CA PHE A 150 57.75 -15.11 -44.87
C PHE A 150 56.40 -14.48 -45.30
N PRO A 151 55.79 -13.55 -44.50
CA PRO A 151 55.64 -13.48 -43.04
C PRO A 151 54.18 -13.14 -42.58
N LEU A 152 53.91 -13.27 -41.26
CA LEU A 152 52.69 -12.81 -40.58
C LEU A 152 52.61 -11.27 -40.53
N ASP A 153 51.39 -10.72 -40.61
CA ASP A 153 51.03 -9.44 -39.99
C ASP A 153 49.62 -9.50 -39.39
N PHE A 154 49.55 -9.24 -38.08
CA PHE A 154 48.32 -8.95 -37.34
C PHE A 154 48.10 -7.44 -37.43
N ASN A 155 47.02 -6.99 -38.09
CA ASN A 155 46.54 -5.64 -37.86
C ASN A 155 45.01 -5.55 -37.91
N VAL A 156 44.46 -4.97 -36.83
CA VAL A 156 43.05 -4.67 -36.64
C VAL A 156 42.73 -3.44 -37.48
N GLY A 157 41.85 -3.60 -38.47
CA GLY A 157 41.29 -2.51 -39.26
C GLY A 157 39.79 -2.71 -39.43
N THR A 158 39.01 -1.81 -38.85
CA THR A 158 37.58 -1.66 -39.10
C THR A 158 37.35 -1.31 -40.57
N THR A 159 36.75 -2.23 -41.35
CA THR A 159 36.09 -1.87 -42.62
C THR A 159 34.85 -2.72 -42.82
N THR A 160 33.73 -2.03 -42.88
CA THR A 160 32.44 -2.45 -43.41
C THR A 160 32.55 -2.98 -44.85
N ASP A 161 31.76 -4.03 -45.09
CA ASP A 161 31.20 -4.46 -46.37
C ASP A 161 32.15 -4.93 -47.49
N LYS A 162 32.18 -6.25 -47.70
CA LYS A 162 32.02 -6.96 -48.99
C LYS A 162 32.56 -8.39 -48.88
N PHE A 163 31.69 -9.35 -48.59
CA PHE A 163 31.78 -10.71 -49.14
C PHE A 163 30.37 -11.30 -49.24
N LYS A 164 29.78 -11.16 -50.42
CA LYS A 164 28.65 -11.99 -50.88
C LYS A 164 29.22 -13.35 -51.32
N HIS A 165 28.44 -14.40 -51.06
CA HIS A 165 28.55 -15.80 -51.52
C HIS A 165 29.45 -16.77 -50.74
N ILE A 166 28.81 -17.57 -49.87
CA ILE A 166 29.08 -19.02 -49.67
C ILE A 166 27.71 -19.73 -49.54
N PRO A 167 27.50 -20.95 -50.08
CA PRO A 167 26.18 -21.58 -50.23
C PRO A 167 25.64 -22.21 -48.93
N HIS A 168 24.31 -22.35 -48.92
CA HIS A 168 23.49 -23.04 -47.93
C HIS A 168 23.90 -24.51 -47.74
N ILE A 169 24.02 -24.95 -46.47
CA ILE A 169 23.91 -26.35 -46.09
C ILE A 169 22.66 -26.47 -45.21
N ASP A 170 21.73 -27.31 -45.65
CA ASP A 170 20.44 -27.54 -45.02
C ASP A 170 20.59 -28.22 -43.65
N MET A 171 19.97 -27.60 -42.63
CA MET A 171 19.60 -28.30 -41.40
C MET A 171 18.22 -28.93 -41.59
N MET A 172 18.15 -30.26 -41.52
CA MET A 172 16.89 -30.97 -41.30
C MET A 172 16.35 -30.65 -39.89
N GLY A 173 15.06 -30.29 -39.83
CA GLY A 173 14.15 -30.78 -38.79
C GLY A 173 13.75 -29.84 -37.65
N THR A 174 13.01 -28.77 -37.95
CA THR A 174 12.08 -28.16 -36.97
C THR A 174 10.64 -28.49 -37.37
N LYS A 175 9.97 -29.34 -36.59
CA LYS A 175 8.50 -29.38 -36.57
C LYS A 175 8.02 -28.72 -35.29
N GLY A 176 7.25 -27.65 -35.49
CA GLY A 176 6.26 -27.16 -34.53
C GLY A 176 6.72 -25.98 -33.68
N LEU A 177 6.45 -24.76 -34.15
CA LEU A 177 5.79 -23.71 -33.35
C LEU A 177 5.41 -22.56 -34.30
N HIS A 178 4.12 -22.52 -34.64
CA HIS A 178 3.49 -21.39 -35.30
C HIS A 178 3.43 -20.25 -34.28
N GLY A 179 3.93 -19.08 -34.67
CA GLY A 179 4.19 -17.97 -33.76
C GLY A 179 2.99 -17.08 -33.42
N SER A 180 3.32 -16.02 -32.69
CA SER A 180 2.82 -14.67 -32.96
C SER A 180 3.80 -13.69 -32.34
N ALA A 181 4.31 -12.78 -33.17
CA ALA A 181 5.15 -11.67 -32.78
C ALA A 181 4.30 -10.44 -32.47
N ASN A 182 4.62 -9.71 -31.40
CA ASN A 182 4.73 -8.24 -31.41
C ASN A 182 5.32 -7.71 -30.08
N PRO A 183 5.81 -6.44 -30.04
CA PRO A 183 7.14 -6.10 -29.57
C PRO A 183 7.14 -5.35 -28.21
N ASP A 184 8.33 -4.88 -27.81
CA ASP A 184 8.68 -4.12 -26.60
C ASP A 184 9.10 -4.95 -25.37
N ILE A 185 10.37 -5.40 -25.41
CA ILE A 185 11.12 -5.74 -24.20
C ILE A 185 11.82 -4.45 -23.74
N GLY A 186 11.07 -3.64 -23.00
CA GLY A 186 11.60 -2.66 -22.07
C GLY A 186 11.96 -3.36 -20.77
N PHE A 187 13.18 -3.11 -20.30
CA PHE A 187 13.70 -3.54 -18.99
C PHE A 187 12.71 -3.13 -17.88
N LYS A 188 12.05 -4.10 -17.22
CA LYS A 188 11.18 -3.84 -16.08
C LYS A 188 11.67 -4.62 -14.86
N VAL A 189 12.27 -3.87 -13.96
CA VAL A 189 12.64 -4.26 -12.60
C VAL A 189 11.37 -4.70 -11.87
N PHE A 190 11.35 -5.93 -11.37
CA PHE A 190 10.30 -6.43 -10.50
C PHE A 190 10.46 -5.79 -9.11
N MET A 191 9.54 -4.87 -8.78
CA MET A 191 9.23 -4.51 -7.40
C MET A 191 8.04 -5.36 -6.95
N ASP A 192 8.25 -6.03 -5.83
CA ASP A 192 7.34 -6.97 -5.18
C ASP A 192 6.02 -6.30 -4.81
N GLN A 193 4.90 -6.88 -5.25
CA GLN A 193 3.54 -6.41 -4.93
C GLN A 193 3.02 -7.19 -3.73
N THR A 194 3.13 -6.60 -2.54
CA THR A 194 2.36 -7.02 -1.37
C THR A 194 0.92 -6.55 -1.52
N LYS A 195 0.00 -7.49 -1.71
CA LYS A 195 -1.44 -7.22 -1.72
C LYS A 195 -1.94 -7.03 -0.29
N GLU A 196 -2.53 -5.86 -0.07
CA GLU A 196 -3.33 -5.45 1.08
C GLU A 196 -4.45 -6.47 1.35
N LEU A 197 -4.54 -6.95 2.59
CA LEU A 197 -5.74 -7.59 3.13
C LEU A 197 -6.63 -6.47 3.69
N GLN A 198 -7.80 -6.29 3.06
CA GLN A 198 -8.84 -5.38 3.49
C GLN A 198 -9.40 -5.83 4.85
N SER A 199 -9.43 -4.90 5.81
CA SER A 199 -10.04 -5.06 7.13
C SER A 199 -11.53 -4.73 7.03
N ASP A 200 -12.38 -5.72 7.30
CA ASP A 200 -13.83 -5.57 7.44
C ASP A 200 -14.19 -4.62 8.59
N MET A 201 -15.15 -3.75 8.31
CA MET A 201 -15.68 -2.74 9.21
C MET A 201 -17.05 -3.20 9.73
N HIS A 202 -17.11 -3.89 10.86
CA HIS A 202 -18.38 -4.13 11.58
C HIS A 202 -18.65 -3.01 12.59
N LYS A 203 -19.74 -2.27 12.35
CA LYS A 203 -20.39 -1.38 13.33
C LYS A 203 -21.25 -2.22 14.28
N GLU A 204 -20.94 -2.21 15.56
CA GLU A 204 -21.94 -2.44 16.62
C GLU A 204 -22.22 -1.13 17.35
N VAL A 205 -23.51 -0.79 17.44
CA VAL A 205 -24.02 0.36 18.19
C VAL A 205 -24.49 -0.11 19.55
N GLY A 206 -23.82 0.39 20.59
CA GLY A 206 -24.47 0.96 21.77
C GLY A 206 -24.67 0.06 23.01
N GLY A 207 -23.85 0.31 24.03
CA GLY A 207 -24.36 0.37 25.41
C GLY A 207 -23.53 -0.34 26.48
N ALA A 208 -22.46 0.30 26.97
CA ALA A 208 -22.16 0.50 28.39
C ALA A 208 -20.75 1.08 28.54
N ALA A 209 -20.65 2.19 29.27
CA ALA A 209 -19.42 2.90 29.50
C ALA A 209 -18.35 2.03 30.19
N THR A 210 -17.16 1.94 29.59
CA THR A 210 -15.93 1.77 30.35
C THR A 210 -14.85 2.60 29.64
N GLN A 211 -14.54 3.75 30.23
CA GLN A 211 -13.45 4.62 29.79
C GLN A 211 -12.12 3.87 29.92
N PHE A 212 -11.65 3.26 28.84
CA PHE A 212 -10.22 2.99 28.69
C PHE A 212 -9.54 4.28 28.26
N ARG A 213 -9.27 5.11 29.27
CA ARG A 213 -8.22 6.11 29.25
C ARG A 213 -6.91 5.34 29.14
N ALA A 214 -6.42 5.14 27.91
CA ALA A 214 -5.06 4.66 27.69
C ALA A 214 -4.09 5.82 27.99
N ASP A 215 -3.97 6.12 29.28
CA ASP A 215 -2.92 6.97 29.82
C ASP A 215 -1.55 6.36 29.50
N ALA A 216 -0.61 7.23 29.22
CA ALA A 216 0.82 6.98 29.17
C ALA A 216 1.31 6.24 30.43
N LYS A 217 1.32 4.91 30.44
CA LYS A 217 1.86 4.07 31.54
C LYS A 217 2.38 2.69 31.10
N PHE A 218 3.09 2.60 29.98
CA PHE A 218 3.85 1.38 29.64
C PHE A 218 5.37 1.55 29.64
N TYR A 219 5.89 2.57 30.33
CA TYR A 219 7.32 2.65 30.67
C TYR A 219 7.46 2.94 32.16
N ASN A 220 7.37 1.89 32.98
CA ASN A 220 7.76 1.97 34.37
C ASN A 220 9.30 1.92 34.44
N HIS A 221 9.90 3.02 34.91
CA HIS A 221 11.24 2.99 35.49
C HIS A 221 11.20 2.11 36.76
N THR A 222 11.99 1.04 36.79
CA THR A 222 12.32 0.33 38.03
C THR A 222 13.56 0.98 38.67
N PRO A 223 13.54 1.35 39.96
CA PRO A 223 14.75 1.79 40.66
C PRO A 223 15.65 0.59 40.96
N HIS A 224 16.95 0.79 40.74
CA HIS A 224 18.03 -0.10 41.14
C HIS A 224 17.96 -0.40 42.64
N ASP A 225 17.93 -1.69 43.01
CA ASP A 225 18.31 -2.14 44.35
C ASP A 225 19.59 -2.98 44.26
N ASN A 226 20.59 -2.55 45.03
CA ASN A 226 21.89 -3.16 45.18
C ASN A 226 21.80 -4.56 45.80
N GLN A 227 22.24 -5.58 45.07
CA GLN A 227 22.86 -6.76 45.68
C GLN A 227 24.12 -7.16 44.91
N THR A 228 25.16 -7.42 45.68
CA THR A 228 26.55 -7.54 45.22
C THR A 228 26.95 -9.02 45.04
N SER A 229 27.62 -9.30 43.91
CA SER A 229 28.58 -10.41 43.60
C SER A 229 28.03 -11.72 43.02
N PRO A 230 28.82 -12.51 42.23
CA PRO A 230 30.20 -12.31 41.75
C PRO A 230 30.32 -12.22 40.20
N ALA A 231 31.50 -11.81 39.73
CA ALA A 231 31.82 -11.57 38.32
C ALA A 231 31.45 -12.74 37.38
N SER A 232 30.71 -12.43 36.31
CA SER A 232 30.52 -13.28 35.13
C SER A 232 30.74 -12.45 33.88
N GLU A 233 31.38 -13.08 32.91
CA GLU A 233 31.86 -12.58 31.64
C GLU A 233 30.77 -11.91 30.79
N GLY A 234 31.12 -10.79 30.15
CA GLY A 234 30.42 -10.20 28.99
C GLY A 234 29.12 -9.47 29.33
N GLU A 235 29.18 -8.15 29.39
CA GLU A 235 28.00 -7.29 29.26
C GLU A 235 27.34 -7.61 27.91
N VAL A 236 26.27 -8.43 27.91
CA VAL A 236 25.59 -8.83 26.67
C VAL A 236 24.88 -7.61 26.14
N SER A 237 25.47 -6.99 25.12
CA SER A 237 24.93 -5.78 24.49
C SER A 237 23.48 -6.00 24.07
N LEU A 238 22.62 -5.05 24.42
CA LEU A 238 21.21 -5.10 24.04
C LEU A 238 21.07 -4.96 22.52
N PRO A 239 20.02 -5.55 21.93
CA PRO A 239 19.72 -5.41 20.50
C PRO A 239 19.75 -3.93 20.08
N GLY A 240 20.30 -3.62 18.91
CA GLY A 240 20.49 -2.24 18.46
C GLY A 240 20.33 -2.06 16.95
N ILE A 241 20.25 -0.80 16.53
CA ILE A 241 20.26 -0.42 15.12
C ILE A 241 21.32 0.67 14.89
N GLU A 242 22.27 0.38 14.00
CA GLU A 242 23.35 1.28 13.62
C GLU A 242 23.03 2.02 12.32
N GLY A 243 23.50 3.25 12.18
CA GLY A 243 23.30 4.05 10.97
C GLY A 243 21.81 4.31 10.65
N PHE A 244 20.96 4.43 11.68
CA PHE A 244 19.53 4.67 11.49
C PHE A 244 19.29 5.98 10.77
N GLN A 245 18.57 5.91 9.64
CA GLN A 245 18.32 7.04 8.75
C GLN A 245 16.93 6.94 8.10
N ILE A 246 16.45 8.06 7.58
CA ILE A 246 15.28 8.14 6.72
C ILE A 246 15.74 8.51 5.32
N ILE A 247 15.37 7.69 4.33
CA ILE A 247 15.63 7.93 2.90
C ILE A 247 14.33 8.35 2.22
N GLY A 248 14.41 9.36 1.34
CA GLY A 248 13.28 9.83 0.53
C GLY A 248 12.99 11.30 0.73
N GLU A 249 12.13 11.85 -0.13
CA GLU A 249 11.69 13.23 -0.04
C GLU A 249 10.50 13.36 0.93
N ALA A 250 10.62 14.25 1.91
CA ALA A 250 9.59 14.47 2.92
C ALA A 250 8.50 15.42 2.41
N LYS A 251 7.84 15.04 1.32
CA LYS A 251 6.85 15.83 0.58
C LYS A 251 5.60 14.98 0.31
N PRO A 252 4.37 15.55 0.35
CA PRO A 252 3.15 14.79 0.08
C PRO A 252 3.21 14.02 -1.24
N GLY A 253 2.82 12.74 -1.19
CA GLY A 253 2.90 11.79 -2.31
C GLY A 253 4.22 11.01 -2.40
N CYS A 254 5.29 11.43 -1.71
CA CYS A 254 6.58 10.74 -1.72
C CYS A 254 6.66 9.68 -0.61
N THR A 255 7.40 8.60 -0.88
CA THR A 255 7.70 7.55 0.10
C THR A 255 8.98 7.85 0.87
N LEU A 256 8.89 7.81 2.20
CA LEU A 256 10.00 7.77 3.13
C LEU A 256 10.26 6.31 3.55
N ARG A 257 11.53 5.95 3.67
CA ARG A 257 12.01 4.63 4.10
C ARG A 257 12.90 4.80 5.32
N ALA A 258 12.49 4.27 6.46
CA ALA A 258 13.36 4.10 7.61
C ALA A 258 14.28 2.90 7.38
N CYS A 259 15.59 3.07 7.55
CA CYS A 259 16.54 1.96 7.41
C CYS A 259 17.77 2.14 8.31
N GLY A 260 18.45 1.02 8.59
CA GLY A 260 19.66 0.94 9.39
C GLY A 260 20.18 -0.48 9.39
N TYR A 261 21.32 -0.70 10.04
CA TYR A 261 21.97 -2.01 10.14
C TYR A 261 21.68 -2.63 11.51
N PRO A 262 21.10 -3.84 11.58
CA PRO A 262 20.90 -4.51 12.86
C PRO A 262 22.25 -4.79 13.51
N SER A 263 22.32 -4.60 14.83
CA SER A 263 23.53 -4.81 15.64
C SER A 263 23.17 -5.61 16.90
N ASN A 264 24.17 -6.16 17.59
CA ASN A 264 24.00 -6.82 18.89
C ASN A 264 22.91 -7.92 18.91
N GLY A 265 22.79 -8.70 17.84
CA GLY A 265 21.83 -9.81 17.76
C GLY A 265 20.39 -9.40 17.47
N THR A 266 20.14 -8.16 17.01
CA THR A 266 18.82 -7.76 16.52
C THR A 266 18.36 -8.63 15.36
N SER A 267 17.17 -9.21 15.50
CA SER A 267 16.49 -9.99 14.47
C SER A 267 15.23 -9.31 13.95
N LEU A 268 14.65 -8.37 14.71
CA LEU A 268 13.44 -7.63 14.34
C LEU A 268 13.56 -6.16 14.75
N CYS A 269 13.04 -5.25 13.93
CA CYS A 269 12.86 -3.85 14.29
C CYS A 269 11.38 -3.49 14.20
N VAL A 270 10.80 -2.98 15.29
CA VAL A 270 9.42 -2.48 15.31
C VAL A 270 9.43 -1.01 14.97
N PHE A 271 8.69 -0.62 13.94
CA PHE A 271 8.60 0.76 13.49
C PHE A 271 7.25 1.38 13.87
N GLN A 272 7.25 2.68 14.15
CA GLN A 272 6.02 3.47 14.28
C GLN A 272 6.27 4.90 13.79
N TRP A 273 5.53 5.32 12.77
CA TRP A 273 5.54 6.71 12.32
C TRP A 273 4.65 7.57 13.20
N VAL A 274 5.11 8.78 13.50
CA VAL A 274 4.45 9.72 14.41
C VAL A 274 4.45 11.14 13.87
N ARG A 275 3.41 11.90 14.22
CA ARG A 275 3.35 13.35 14.02
C ARG A 275 3.57 14.06 15.33
N HIS A 276 4.41 15.09 15.29
CA HIS A 276 4.57 16.06 16.35
C HIS A 276 3.88 17.36 15.92
N LEU A 277 2.89 17.77 16.71
CA LEU A 277 2.13 18.99 16.52
C LEU A 277 2.79 20.18 17.22
N ASP A 278 2.43 21.40 16.81
CA ASP A 278 2.98 22.64 17.38
C ASP A 278 2.76 22.81 18.89
N ASN A 279 1.71 22.19 19.43
CA ASN A 279 1.43 22.19 20.86
C ASN A 279 2.28 21.19 21.67
N GLY A 280 3.25 20.53 21.02
CA GLY A 280 4.09 19.49 21.61
C GLY A 280 3.42 18.12 21.71
N THR A 281 2.17 17.98 21.27
CA THR A 281 1.50 16.67 21.24
C THR A 281 2.16 15.78 20.20
N ARG A 282 2.53 14.58 20.65
CA ARG A 282 3.00 13.48 19.83
C ARG A 282 1.85 12.53 19.54
N GLN A 283 1.63 12.19 18.27
CA GLN A 283 0.54 11.34 17.82
C GLN A 283 1.07 10.20 16.96
N SER A 284 0.79 8.96 17.37
CA SER A 284 1.04 7.80 16.51
C SER A 284 0.11 7.82 15.31
N ILE A 285 0.67 7.56 14.13
CA ILE A 285 -0.10 7.44 12.91
C ILE A 285 -0.65 6.00 12.86
N GLU A 286 -1.96 5.88 12.99
CA GLU A 286 -2.68 4.60 12.95
C GLU A 286 -2.28 3.79 11.72
N GLY A 287 -1.84 2.54 11.89
CA GLY A 287 -1.46 1.65 10.78
C GLY A 287 -0.09 1.90 10.14
N ALA A 288 0.65 2.93 10.54
CA ALA A 288 1.98 3.24 9.99
C ALA A 288 3.10 2.55 10.81
N THR A 289 3.10 1.22 10.79
CA THR A 289 3.97 0.36 11.61
C THR A 289 5.09 -0.34 10.83
N VAL A 290 5.21 -0.02 9.55
CA VAL A 290 6.24 -0.57 8.64
C VAL A 290 7.31 0.49 8.34
N PRO A 291 8.50 0.09 7.84
CA PRO A 291 9.59 1.04 7.58
C PRO A 291 9.26 2.07 6.49
N ASP A 292 8.36 1.71 5.57
CA ASP A 292 7.90 2.58 4.49
C ASP A 292 6.70 3.42 4.91
N TYR A 293 6.74 4.71 4.59
CA TYR A 293 5.66 5.63 4.83
C TYR A 293 5.48 6.61 3.69
N VAL A 294 4.26 6.70 3.16
CA VAL A 294 3.90 7.71 2.16
C VAL A 294 3.44 8.95 2.87
N VAL A 295 4.11 10.07 2.65
CA VAL A 295 3.72 11.37 3.20
C VAL A 295 2.41 11.80 2.56
N THR A 296 1.48 12.32 3.36
CA THR A 296 0.12 12.69 2.93
C THR A 296 -0.19 14.14 3.26
N ALA A 297 -1.33 14.64 2.77
CA ALA A 297 -1.87 15.94 3.19
C ALA A 297 -2.11 16.06 4.72
N ASP A 298 -2.21 14.96 5.46
CA ASP A 298 -2.38 14.99 6.94
C ASP A 298 -1.08 15.34 7.67
N ASP A 299 0.06 15.19 7.01
CA ASP A 299 1.37 15.43 7.60
C ASP A 299 1.85 16.88 7.40
N VAL A 300 1.26 17.60 6.43
CA VAL A 300 1.59 19.00 6.12
C VAL A 300 1.40 19.87 7.36
N ASP A 301 2.34 20.80 7.57
CA ASP A 301 2.44 21.69 8.74
C ASP A 301 2.74 20.98 10.09
N THR A 302 3.07 19.69 10.06
CA THR A 302 3.52 18.91 11.24
C THR A 302 4.97 18.48 11.10
N PHE A 303 5.62 18.12 12.22
CA PHE A 303 6.93 17.44 12.19
C PHE A 303 6.70 15.93 12.16
N LEU A 304 7.23 15.26 11.15
CA LEU A 304 7.10 13.82 10.97
C LEU A 304 8.35 13.11 11.50
N ALA A 305 8.17 12.02 12.25
CA ALA A 305 9.27 11.20 12.77
C ALA A 305 8.92 9.72 12.72
N VAL A 306 9.94 8.87 12.84
CA VAL A 306 9.81 7.42 12.97
C VAL A 306 10.54 6.95 14.23
N ASP A 307 9.85 6.10 14.98
CA ASP A 307 10.43 5.34 16.09
C ASP A 307 10.83 3.95 15.63
N CYS A 308 11.94 3.45 16.18
CA CYS A 308 12.43 2.10 15.99
C CYS A 308 12.80 1.47 17.34
N ILE A 309 12.25 0.29 17.61
CA ILE A 309 12.64 -0.56 18.75
C ILE A 309 13.26 -1.85 18.19
N PRO A 310 14.59 -2.02 18.27
CA PRO A 310 15.26 -3.26 17.93
C PRO A 310 14.94 -4.37 18.94
N MET A 311 14.77 -5.60 18.47
CA MET A 311 14.50 -6.78 19.30
C MET A 311 15.31 -7.97 18.80
N ASP A 312 15.72 -8.85 19.72
CA ASP A 312 16.31 -10.16 19.40
C ASP A 312 15.29 -11.30 19.45
N ASP A 313 15.71 -12.49 19.08
CA ASP A 313 14.88 -13.71 19.05
C ASP A 313 14.40 -14.15 20.45
N SER A 314 15.03 -13.63 21.52
CA SER A 314 14.60 -13.88 22.90
C SER A 314 13.57 -12.85 23.39
N GLY A 315 13.21 -11.88 22.56
CA GLY A 315 12.27 -10.81 22.88
C GLY A 315 12.86 -9.69 23.75
N ARG A 316 14.19 -9.64 23.95
CA ARG A 316 14.82 -8.51 24.63
C ARG A 316 14.74 -7.28 23.73
N GLN A 317 14.41 -6.15 24.34
CA GLN A 317 14.27 -4.88 23.62
C GLN A 317 15.52 -4.03 23.78
N GLY A 318 15.94 -3.43 22.68
CA GLY A 318 16.95 -2.40 22.62
C GLY A 318 16.45 -1.04 23.08
N GLU A 319 17.32 -0.03 22.95
CA GLU A 319 16.95 1.36 23.12
C GLU A 319 15.99 1.82 22.02
N LEU A 320 15.00 2.64 22.39
CA LEU A 320 14.13 3.32 21.44
C LEU A 320 14.95 4.39 20.67
N VAL A 321 15.03 4.23 19.36
CA VAL A 321 15.66 5.22 18.47
C VAL A 321 14.58 6.00 17.74
N SER A 322 14.60 7.32 17.81
CA SER A 322 13.63 8.19 17.12
C SER A 322 14.36 9.14 16.18
N LEU A 323 13.85 9.27 14.95
CA LEU A 323 14.45 10.13 13.94
C LEU A 323 13.39 10.98 13.24
N PHE A 324 13.66 12.29 13.12
CA PHE A 324 12.79 13.22 12.41
C PHE A 324 13.10 13.23 10.91
N ALA A 325 12.03 13.19 10.11
CA ALA A 325 12.12 13.45 8.68
C ALA A 325 12.40 14.94 8.41
N ASN A 326 12.70 15.27 7.15
CA ASN A 326 12.84 16.64 6.67
C ASN A 326 13.82 17.53 7.47
N ASN A 327 14.90 16.94 7.99
CA ASN A 327 15.86 17.63 8.85
C ASN A 327 15.18 18.33 10.04
N GLN A 328 14.17 17.68 10.64
CA GLN A 328 13.40 18.22 11.76
C GLN A 328 12.64 19.52 11.41
N ASN A 329 12.30 19.73 10.15
CA ASN A 329 11.41 20.80 9.72
C ASN A 329 10.01 20.26 9.45
N LYS A 330 9.02 21.15 9.48
CA LYS A 330 7.65 20.81 9.13
C LYS A 330 7.55 20.31 7.68
N ILE A 331 6.70 19.31 7.47
CA ILE A 331 6.36 18.87 6.13
C ILE A 331 5.66 20.01 5.39
N THR A 332 6.09 20.23 4.15
CA THR A 332 5.59 21.28 3.26
C THR A 332 5.34 20.69 1.89
N CYS A 333 4.48 21.31 1.10
CA CYS A 333 4.28 20.91 -0.30
C CYS A 333 5.54 21.18 -1.13
N ASP A 334 5.67 20.53 -2.29
CA ASP A 334 6.60 21.00 -3.31
C ASP A 334 6.11 22.32 -3.95
N THR A 335 7.01 22.99 -4.68
CA THR A 335 6.78 24.32 -5.24
C THR A 335 5.58 24.39 -6.19
N ASP A 336 5.36 23.35 -6.99
CA ASP A 336 4.30 23.35 -7.99
C ASP A 336 2.94 23.08 -7.34
N MET A 337 2.90 22.18 -6.36
CA MET A 337 1.68 21.87 -5.60
C MET A 337 1.25 23.10 -4.82
N GLN A 338 2.21 23.76 -4.17
CA GLN A 338 1.98 24.99 -3.42
C GLN A 338 1.39 26.09 -4.32
N ARG A 339 1.95 26.28 -5.52
CA ARG A 339 1.46 27.27 -6.50
C ARG A 339 0.02 27.00 -6.95
N GLU A 340 -0.31 25.73 -7.19
CA GLU A 340 -1.64 25.34 -7.62
C GLU A 340 -2.68 25.61 -6.51
N ILE A 341 -2.36 25.22 -5.27
CA ILE A 341 -3.19 25.52 -4.09
C ILE A 341 -3.37 27.04 -3.92
N GLU A 342 -2.31 27.83 -4.02
CA GLU A 342 -2.37 29.30 -3.91
C GLU A 342 -3.23 29.93 -5.02
N THR A 343 -3.19 29.35 -6.23
CA THR A 343 -4.04 29.77 -7.35
C THR A 343 -5.52 29.57 -7.02
N HIS A 344 -5.89 28.42 -6.45
CA HIS A 344 -7.25 28.16 -5.98
C HIS A 344 -7.67 29.09 -4.84
N ILE A 345 -6.79 29.32 -3.87
CA ILE A 345 -7.04 30.20 -2.72
C ILE A 345 -7.29 31.64 -3.16
N SER A 346 -6.44 32.16 -4.04
CA SER A 346 -6.56 33.53 -4.57
C SER A 346 -7.84 33.70 -5.41
N ALA A 347 -8.18 32.72 -6.24
CA ALA A 347 -9.44 32.68 -6.98
C ALA A 347 -10.67 32.58 -6.04
N GLY A 348 -10.51 31.99 -4.85
CA GLY A 348 -11.59 31.76 -3.90
C GLY A 348 -12.55 30.64 -4.29
N ARG A 349 -12.18 29.88 -5.31
CA ARG A 349 -12.93 28.73 -5.81
C ARG A 349 -11.98 27.74 -6.48
N ALA A 350 -12.34 26.47 -6.42
CA ALA A 350 -11.68 25.39 -7.13
C ALA A 350 -12.72 24.39 -7.64
N VAL A 351 -12.43 23.73 -8.75
CA VAL A 351 -13.32 22.75 -9.38
C VAL A 351 -12.48 21.54 -9.74
N PHE A 352 -12.90 20.36 -9.28
CA PHE A 352 -12.16 19.12 -9.46
C PHE A 352 -13.09 18.01 -9.93
N ASN A 353 -12.60 17.16 -10.84
CA ASN A 353 -13.27 15.91 -11.18
C ASN A 353 -12.84 14.85 -10.15
N VAL A 354 -13.80 14.17 -9.53
CA VAL A 354 -13.54 13.12 -8.53
C VAL A 354 -14.59 12.01 -8.67
N MET A 355 -14.21 10.80 -8.31
CA MET A 355 -15.13 9.68 -8.17
C MET A 355 -15.75 9.72 -6.76
N LEU A 356 -17.07 9.56 -6.65
CA LEU A 356 -17.80 9.42 -5.40
C LEU A 356 -18.35 7.99 -5.28
N LEU A 357 -18.17 7.35 -4.13
CA LEU A 357 -18.75 6.03 -3.88
C LEU A 357 -20.23 6.17 -3.48
N GLN A 358 -21.15 5.57 -4.24
CA GLN A 358 -22.57 5.53 -3.89
C GLN A 358 -22.86 4.40 -2.88
N ILE A 359 -23.25 4.76 -1.67
CA ILE A 359 -23.50 3.83 -0.55
C ILE A 359 -24.91 3.18 -0.65
N ASP A 360 -25.83 3.77 -1.40
CA ASP A 360 -27.25 3.44 -1.39
C ASP A 360 -27.73 2.51 -2.50
N SER A 361 -26.97 2.31 -3.59
CA SER A 361 -27.50 1.60 -4.78
C SER A 361 -26.61 0.53 -5.43
N SER A 362 -25.27 0.57 -5.31
CA SER A 362 -24.42 -0.42 -5.98
C SER A 362 -22.96 -0.53 -5.53
N GLU A 363 -22.51 0.25 -4.53
CA GLU A 363 -21.07 0.44 -4.22
C GLU A 363 -20.23 0.81 -5.46
N ALA A 364 -20.88 1.38 -6.49
CA ALA A 364 -20.20 1.83 -7.69
C ALA A 364 -19.60 3.21 -7.48
N TRP A 365 -18.41 3.40 -8.04
CA TRP A 365 -17.78 4.71 -8.16
C TRP A 365 -18.44 5.49 -9.29
N GLU A 366 -18.98 6.67 -8.98
CA GLU A 366 -19.61 7.56 -9.94
C GLU A 366 -18.77 8.82 -10.17
N GLN A 367 -18.67 9.26 -11.43
CA GLN A 367 -17.97 10.50 -11.77
C GLN A 367 -18.77 11.73 -11.31
N THR A 368 -18.12 12.55 -10.51
CA THR A 368 -18.68 13.78 -9.96
C THR A 368 -17.73 14.96 -10.16
N THR A 369 -18.29 16.15 -10.09
CA THR A 369 -17.54 17.41 -10.03
C THR A 369 -17.68 17.99 -8.63
N MET A 370 -16.55 18.18 -7.95
CA MET A 370 -16.46 18.84 -6.65
C MET A 370 -16.13 20.32 -6.84
N PHE A 371 -17.03 21.19 -6.39
CA PHE A 371 -16.87 22.63 -6.38
C PHE A 371 -16.55 23.11 -4.97
N LEU A 372 -15.34 23.63 -4.77
CA LEU A 372 -14.94 24.25 -3.52
C LEU A 372 -15.06 25.77 -3.65
N LYS A 373 -15.67 26.45 -2.67
CA LYS A 373 -15.81 27.92 -2.62
C LYS A 373 -15.41 28.39 -1.23
N ARG A 374 -15.07 29.67 -1.04
CA ARG A 374 -14.68 30.21 0.29
C ARG A 374 -15.66 29.90 1.43
N THR A 375 -16.95 29.79 1.16
CA THR A 375 -18.00 29.65 2.18
C THR A 375 -18.57 28.24 2.32
N GLY A 376 -18.25 27.34 1.40
CA GLY A 376 -18.90 26.04 1.31
C GLY A 376 -18.47 25.25 0.08
N TYR A 377 -19.05 24.08 -0.09
CA TYR A 377 -18.69 23.14 -1.13
C TYR A 377 -19.94 22.47 -1.70
N GLN A 378 -19.83 22.02 -2.95
CA GLN A 378 -20.92 21.38 -3.67
C GLN A 378 -20.37 20.19 -4.46
N ILE A 379 -21.10 19.09 -4.49
CA ILE A 379 -20.78 17.90 -5.30
C ILE A 379 -21.94 17.64 -6.25
N LYS A 380 -21.60 17.51 -7.53
CA LYS A 380 -22.54 17.33 -8.62
C LYS A 380 -22.21 16.05 -9.39
N VAL A 381 -23.20 15.21 -9.64
CA VAL A 381 -23.04 14.01 -10.46
C VAL A 381 -22.98 14.41 -11.94
N ASN A 382 -21.94 13.97 -12.65
CA ASN A 382 -21.69 14.44 -14.02
C ASN A 382 -22.72 13.92 -15.02
N ARG A 383 -23.21 12.69 -14.84
CA ARG A 383 -24.15 12.05 -15.78
C ARG A 383 -25.55 12.68 -15.75
N THR A 384 -26.01 13.02 -14.56
CA THR A 384 -27.39 13.50 -14.32
C THR A 384 -27.46 15.00 -14.09
N ASP A 385 -26.31 15.65 -13.89
CA ASP A 385 -26.23 17.06 -13.52
C ASP A 385 -26.91 17.36 -12.16
N ASN A 386 -27.16 16.33 -11.35
CA ASN A 386 -27.82 16.45 -10.05
C ASN A 386 -26.82 16.87 -8.97
N ILE A 387 -27.22 17.81 -8.12
CA ILE A 387 -26.47 18.20 -6.92
C ILE A 387 -26.79 17.21 -5.82
N VAL A 388 -25.79 16.46 -5.37
CA VAL A 388 -25.95 15.48 -4.29
C VAL A 388 -25.64 16.11 -2.93
N ILE A 389 -24.69 17.04 -2.91
CA ILE A 389 -24.27 17.73 -1.69
C ILE A 389 -24.12 19.21 -2.01
N GLU A 390 -24.67 20.07 -1.15
CA GLU A 390 -24.41 21.51 -1.14
C GLU A 390 -24.43 22.01 0.30
N GLU A 391 -23.24 22.27 0.84
CA GLU A 391 -23.06 22.55 2.25
C GLU A 391 -22.13 23.74 2.51
N LYS A 392 -22.32 24.37 3.67
CA LYS A 392 -21.37 25.36 4.20
C LYS A 392 -20.34 24.65 5.06
N TYR A 393 -19.13 25.20 5.13
CA TYR A 393 -18.13 24.68 6.05
C TYR A 393 -18.58 24.79 7.51
N SER A 394 -18.45 23.67 8.22
CA SER A 394 -18.69 23.53 9.65
C SER A 394 -17.38 23.17 10.37
N PRO A 395 -17.24 23.48 11.67
CA PRO A 395 -16.12 23.00 12.47
C PRO A 395 -16.01 21.48 12.50
N GLU A 396 -17.16 20.79 12.48
CA GLU A 396 -17.31 19.34 12.63
C GLU A 396 -16.93 18.55 11.36
N LEU A 397 -16.93 19.20 10.19
CA LEU A 397 -16.51 18.57 8.92
C LEU A 397 -15.06 18.08 9.01
N TYR A 398 -14.83 16.78 8.96
CA TYR A 398 -13.49 16.20 8.99
C TYR A 398 -13.13 15.59 7.63
N ILE A 399 -11.83 15.58 7.31
CA ILE A 399 -11.30 14.99 6.09
C ILE A 399 -10.20 14.01 6.51
N LYS A 400 -10.35 12.71 6.20
CA LYS A 400 -9.35 11.67 6.47
C LYS A 400 -8.71 11.22 5.17
N VAL A 401 -7.38 11.07 5.17
CA VAL A 401 -6.62 10.47 4.07
C VAL A 401 -6.16 9.08 4.52
N PRO A 402 -6.48 7.99 3.80
CA PRO A 402 -5.90 6.68 4.07
C PRO A 402 -4.38 6.71 3.88
N ASN A 403 -3.65 5.98 4.73
CA ASN A 403 -2.21 5.86 4.60
C ASN A 403 -1.83 5.10 3.32
N GLY A 404 -0.56 5.24 2.91
CA GLY A 404 -0.03 4.57 1.74
C GLY A 404 -0.34 5.31 0.43
N GLN A 405 -0.19 4.60 -0.68
CA GLN A 405 -0.37 5.14 -2.03
C GLN A 405 -1.85 5.18 -2.42
N SER A 406 -2.73 5.69 -1.56
CA SER A 406 -4.17 5.75 -1.85
C SER A 406 -4.53 7.01 -2.63
N THR A 407 -5.36 6.88 -3.68
CA THR A 407 -6.00 8.03 -4.36
C THR A 407 -7.29 8.48 -3.68
N GLN A 408 -7.63 7.87 -2.54
CA GLN A 408 -8.89 8.10 -1.86
C GLN A 408 -8.76 9.13 -0.74
N PHE A 409 -9.87 9.78 -0.42
CA PHE A 409 -10.05 10.59 0.79
C PHE A 409 -11.49 10.51 1.24
N VAL A 410 -11.75 10.68 2.53
CA VAL A 410 -13.10 10.54 3.10
C VAL A 410 -13.51 11.86 3.74
N LEU A 411 -14.66 12.39 3.32
CA LEU A 411 -15.33 13.48 4.02
C LEU A 411 -16.25 12.89 5.10
N ILE A 412 -16.17 13.43 6.30
CA ILE A 412 -17.03 13.07 7.43
C ILE A 412 -17.82 14.30 7.83
N GLY A 413 -19.12 14.28 7.55
CA GLY A 413 -20.05 15.38 7.80
C GLY A 413 -20.36 15.58 9.29
N SER A 414 -21.01 16.70 9.62
CA SER A 414 -21.41 17.01 11.01
C SER A 414 -22.49 16.08 11.57
N ASP A 415 -23.24 15.43 10.69
CA ASP A 415 -24.25 14.41 11.01
C ASP A 415 -23.65 13.00 11.17
N GLY A 416 -22.32 12.87 10.99
CA GLY A 416 -21.62 11.59 11.01
C GLY A 416 -21.70 10.81 9.68
N SER A 417 -22.26 11.41 8.62
CA SER A 417 -22.21 10.84 7.28
C SER A 417 -20.77 10.72 6.78
N THR A 418 -20.46 9.61 6.12
CA THR A 418 -19.13 9.33 5.56
C THR A 418 -19.23 9.24 4.05
N LEU A 419 -18.44 10.04 3.35
CA LEU A 419 -18.48 10.17 1.89
C LEU A 419 -17.08 9.89 1.33
N PRO A 420 -16.83 8.66 0.84
CA PRO A 420 -15.56 8.30 0.22
C PRO A 420 -15.46 8.88 -1.19
N PHE A 421 -14.34 9.53 -1.46
CA PHE A 421 -13.96 10.04 -2.77
C PHE A 421 -12.67 9.37 -3.26
N SER A 422 -12.48 9.32 -4.58
CA SER A 422 -11.22 8.93 -5.21
C SER A 422 -10.87 9.87 -6.36
N THR A 423 -9.59 10.16 -6.52
CA THR A 423 -9.03 10.86 -7.68
C THR A 423 -8.53 9.91 -8.77
N SER A 424 -8.71 8.60 -8.62
CA SER A 424 -8.24 7.59 -9.58
C SER A 424 -8.74 7.87 -11.00
N GLY A 425 -7.81 8.02 -11.94
CA GLY A 425 -8.10 8.26 -13.35
C GLY A 425 -8.74 9.62 -13.62
N THR A 426 -8.50 10.62 -12.77
CA THR A 426 -9.07 11.97 -12.94
C THR A 426 -8.03 13.05 -13.23
N SER A 427 -6.74 12.76 -12.97
CA SER A 427 -5.64 13.68 -13.28
C SER A 427 -5.25 13.70 -14.77
N GLN A 428 -4.53 14.74 -15.19
CA GLN A 428 -3.93 14.85 -16.52
C GLN A 428 -2.47 15.31 -16.39
N PRO A 429 -1.48 14.57 -16.92
CA PRO A 429 -1.61 13.26 -17.56
C PRO A 429 -1.98 12.15 -16.56
N TYR A 430 -2.68 11.12 -17.02
CA TYR A 430 -3.10 10.01 -16.16
C TYR A 430 -1.89 9.26 -15.58
N SER A 431 -1.71 9.34 -14.27
CA SER A 431 -0.79 8.49 -13.52
C SER A 431 -1.25 8.39 -12.06
N MET A 432 -0.87 7.29 -11.40
CA MET A 432 -1.18 7.09 -9.98
C MET A 432 -0.59 8.21 -9.11
N GLU A 433 0.64 8.64 -9.42
CA GLU A 433 1.33 9.73 -8.71
C GLU A 433 0.58 11.06 -8.86
N ASN A 434 0.07 11.36 -10.07
CA ASN A 434 -0.70 12.57 -10.31
C ASN A 434 -2.08 12.51 -9.66
N ASP A 435 -2.71 11.34 -9.58
CA ASP A 435 -3.97 11.17 -8.86
C ASP A 435 -3.76 11.36 -7.35
N ILE A 436 -2.69 10.82 -6.76
CA ILE A 436 -2.33 11.04 -5.34
C ILE A 436 -2.03 12.52 -5.09
N ARG A 437 -1.29 13.16 -5.98
CA ARG A 437 -1.01 14.60 -5.92
C ARG A 437 -2.30 15.42 -5.95
N LEU A 438 -3.21 15.09 -6.87
CA LEU A 438 -4.51 15.76 -7.01
C LEU A 438 -5.36 15.59 -5.74
N ARG A 439 -5.34 14.40 -5.12
CA ARG A 439 -6.00 14.14 -3.82
C ARG A 439 -5.49 15.13 -2.78
N ASP A 440 -4.18 15.27 -2.64
CA ASP A 440 -3.58 16.17 -1.64
C ASP A 440 -3.89 17.65 -1.92
N ILE A 441 -3.87 18.07 -3.20
CA ILE A 441 -4.26 19.44 -3.60
C ILE A 441 -5.72 19.72 -3.19
N ILE A 442 -6.64 18.79 -3.46
CA ILE A 442 -8.06 18.92 -3.10
C ILE A 442 -8.20 19.04 -1.58
N VAL A 443 -7.59 18.12 -0.83
CA VAL A 443 -7.68 18.07 0.64
C VAL A 443 -7.13 19.35 1.27
N LEU A 444 -5.95 19.80 0.86
CA LEU A 444 -5.32 21.00 1.39
C LEU A 444 -6.10 22.28 1.03
N THR A 445 -6.59 22.38 -0.20
CA THR A 445 -7.44 23.49 -0.64
C THR A 445 -8.73 23.57 0.19
N MET A 446 -9.38 22.42 0.40
CA MET A 446 -10.61 22.34 1.18
C MET A 446 -10.38 22.67 2.66
N ARG A 447 -9.29 22.16 3.26
CA ARG A 447 -8.88 22.50 4.65
C ARG A 447 -8.64 23.98 4.82
N TYR A 448 -7.97 24.62 3.86
CA TYR A 448 -7.75 26.06 3.90
C TYR A 448 -9.07 26.84 3.89
N PHE A 449 -9.97 26.55 2.94
CA PHE A 449 -11.26 27.25 2.89
C PHE A 449 -12.11 26.99 4.14
N LYS A 450 -12.13 25.75 4.66
CA LYS A 450 -12.79 25.41 5.92
C LYS A 450 -12.26 26.26 7.07
N SER A 451 -10.94 26.30 7.27
CA SER A 451 -10.29 27.06 8.34
C SER A 451 -10.67 28.54 8.28
N LYS A 452 -10.55 29.17 7.10
CA LYS A 452 -10.92 30.59 6.93
C LYS A 452 -12.41 30.86 7.17
N ALA A 453 -13.30 29.98 6.71
CA ALA A 453 -14.74 30.14 6.91
C ALA A 453 -15.14 30.03 8.39
N VAL A 454 -14.52 29.11 9.13
CA VAL A 454 -14.78 28.93 10.57
C VAL A 454 -14.21 30.09 11.40
N ASP A 455 -13.03 30.59 11.06
CA ASP A 455 -12.42 31.73 11.75
C ASP A 455 -13.24 33.02 11.62
N VAL A 456 -13.79 33.29 10.43
CA VAL A 456 -14.68 34.45 10.20
C VAL A 456 -15.94 34.34 11.06
N LYS A 457 -16.54 33.16 11.18
CA LYS A 457 -17.70 32.93 12.06
C LYS A 457 -17.38 33.17 13.53
N ARG A 458 -16.16 32.84 14.00
CA ARG A 458 -15.72 33.13 15.38
C ARG A 458 -15.54 34.62 15.62
N LYS A 459 -14.88 35.32 14.69
CA LYS A 459 -14.62 36.77 14.80
C LYS A 459 -15.87 37.64 14.66
N GLY A 460 -16.90 37.18 13.94
CA GLY A 460 -18.19 37.88 13.86
C GLY A 460 -19.13 37.65 15.04
N ARG A 461 -18.76 36.77 15.98
CA ARG A 461 -19.53 36.46 17.21
C ARG A 461 -18.90 37.04 18.49
N ALA A 462 -17.65 37.49 18.42
CA ALA A 462 -16.95 38.24 19.47
C ALA A 462 -17.07 39.74 19.18
#